data_AF-A0A0A9Z3V4-F1
#
_entry.id   AF-A0A0A9Z3V4-F1
#
_cell.length_a   1.000
_cell.length_b   1.000
_cell.length_c   1.000
_cell.angle_alpha   90.00
_cell.angle_beta   90.00
_cell.angle_gamma   90.00
#
_symmetry.space_group_name_H-M   'P 1'
#
loop_
_entity.id
_entity.type
_entity.pdbx_description
1 polymer ?
#
loop_
_entity_poly.entity_id
_entity_poly.type
_entity_poly.pdbx_seq_one_letter_code
_entity_poly.pdbx_strand_id
1 'polypeptide(L)'
;EDSDTPVQPPPDYYGSENKDYFLKMNLDPSGMILKSFTVDISRNLQVATLPQNLKLSELEKTEVAVTAYLTVFYKKNKESSFIDESGENCGAYYSLSEVVDNKEVFSDLKQEELIAEGVNDPLAENWPYGRGVFISPYGDITAWINIRDHLKLFAITSPEKSGAVGEAYYSAFEMTALIEEKLAVKRDAKLGYLTSDPALVGNALRFKALLNLPNLSRDRLRLRKLCIEQRLLLKPSHKSSQFRVFSTICLGITEIESFKKYVESLTILIEAERNLMKGTISQIPNLIKTFLHK
;
A
#
# COMPACT_ATOMS: atom_id res chain seq x y z
N GLU A 1 -7.35 34.17 13.20
CA GLU A 1 -8.16 33.01 12.77
C GLU A 1 -7.31 31.77 13.01
N ASP A 2 -7.42 31.20 14.21
CA ASP A 2 -6.66 29.99 14.56
C ASP A 2 -7.26 28.82 13.80
N SER A 3 -6.59 28.40 12.72
CA SER A 3 -7.02 27.23 11.99
C SER A 3 -6.78 26.01 12.89
N ASP A 4 -7.86 25.29 13.21
CA ASP A 4 -7.94 24.04 14.00
C ASP A 4 -7.26 22.85 13.29
N THR A 5 -6.23 23.14 12.47
CA THR A 5 -5.48 22.17 11.68
C THR A 5 -4.53 21.44 12.61
N PRO A 6 -4.67 20.11 12.76
CA PRO A 6 -3.79 19.35 13.64
C PRO A 6 -2.34 19.46 13.18
N VAL A 7 -1.43 19.51 14.15
CA VAL A 7 0.02 19.53 13.93
C VAL A 7 0.50 18.10 13.74
N GLN A 8 1.26 17.83 12.68
CA GLN A 8 1.84 16.53 12.43
C GLN A 8 2.95 16.21 13.46
N PRO A 9 2.86 15.07 14.19
CA PRO A 9 3.94 14.63 15.07
C PRO A 9 5.22 14.28 14.29
N PRO A 10 6.39 14.23 14.96
CA PRO A 10 7.61 13.68 14.38
C PRO A 10 7.38 12.27 13.80
N PRO A 11 8.10 11.87 12.74
CA PRO A 11 7.96 10.54 12.16
C PRO A 11 8.25 9.46 13.21
N ASP A 12 7.38 8.45 13.28
CA ASP A 12 7.57 7.27 14.12
C ASP A 12 6.98 6.05 13.44
N TYR A 13 7.87 5.20 12.93
CA TYR A 13 7.51 4.04 12.12
C TYR A 13 7.21 2.79 12.94
N TYR A 14 7.81 2.67 14.12
CA TYR A 14 7.80 1.41 14.89
C TYR A 14 7.29 1.58 16.32
N GLY A 15 7.25 2.80 16.86
CA GLY A 15 6.95 3.04 18.26
C GLY A 15 7.91 2.27 19.16
N SER A 16 7.37 1.54 20.12
CA SER A 16 8.12 0.63 21.00
C SER A 16 8.24 -0.80 20.47
N GLU A 17 7.73 -1.09 19.27
CA GLU A 17 7.65 -2.44 18.73
C GLU A 17 8.95 -2.84 18.01
N ASN A 18 9.23 -4.14 17.99
CA ASN A 18 10.40 -4.70 17.29
C ASN A 18 9.98 -5.44 16.00
N LYS A 19 10.97 -5.89 15.22
CA LYS A 19 10.73 -6.67 13.98
C LYS A 19 9.81 -7.87 14.21
N ASP A 20 10.02 -8.63 15.27
CA ASP A 20 9.22 -9.83 15.59
C ASP A 20 7.73 -9.54 15.81
N TYR A 21 7.40 -8.38 16.39
CA TYR A 21 6.01 -7.93 16.54
C TYR A 21 5.31 -7.86 15.18
N PHE A 22 5.95 -7.23 14.20
CA PHE A 22 5.39 -7.07 12.86
C PHE A 22 5.33 -8.39 12.11
N LEU A 23 6.39 -9.21 12.15
CA LEU A 23 6.44 -10.49 11.43
C LEU A 23 5.41 -11.51 11.95
N LYS A 24 4.99 -11.40 13.21
CA LYS A 24 3.94 -12.26 13.79
C LYS A 24 2.52 -11.74 13.54
N MET A 25 2.36 -10.51 13.06
CA MET A 25 1.06 -9.90 12.88
C MET A 25 0.36 -10.43 11.62
N ASN A 26 -0.61 -11.31 11.84
CA ASN A 26 -1.47 -11.86 10.79
C ASN A 26 -2.95 -11.75 11.16
N LEU A 27 -3.74 -11.03 10.36
CA LEU A 27 -5.15 -10.76 10.63
C LEU A 27 -6.10 -11.85 10.08
N ASP A 28 -5.63 -12.63 9.12
CA ASP A 28 -6.40 -13.73 8.54
C ASP A 28 -5.49 -14.85 8.04
N PRO A 29 -5.00 -15.73 8.95
CA PRO A 29 -4.13 -16.85 8.57
C PRO A 29 -4.79 -17.81 7.57
N SER A 30 -6.12 -17.79 7.47
CA SER A 30 -6.86 -18.62 6.51
C SER A 30 -6.83 -18.08 5.07
N GLY A 31 -6.53 -16.79 4.89
CA GLY A 31 -6.62 -16.10 3.60
C GLY A 31 -8.03 -16.09 2.99
N MET A 32 -9.07 -16.45 3.75
CA MET A 32 -10.44 -16.57 3.23
C MET A 32 -11.12 -15.22 3.04
N ILE A 33 -10.86 -14.27 3.93
CA ILE A 33 -11.48 -12.95 4.02
C ILE A 33 -10.52 -11.91 3.48
N LEU A 34 -9.31 -11.78 4.05
CA LEU A 34 -8.31 -10.83 3.58
C LEU A 34 -7.56 -11.43 2.39
N LYS A 35 -7.64 -10.79 1.22
CA LYS A 35 -7.05 -11.26 -0.04
C LYS A 35 -5.74 -10.59 -0.38
N SER A 36 -5.59 -9.33 0.01
CA SER A 36 -4.31 -8.62 -0.01
C SER A 36 -4.36 -7.42 0.92
N PHE A 37 -3.20 -7.04 1.43
CA PHE A 37 -2.98 -5.81 2.18
C PHE A 37 -1.82 -5.06 1.52
N THR A 38 -1.99 -3.76 1.32
CA THR A 38 -1.00 -2.89 0.69
C THR A 38 -0.73 -1.67 1.56
N VAL A 39 0.55 -1.32 1.69
CA VAL A 39 1.02 -0.05 2.25
C VAL A 39 1.52 0.83 1.12
N ASP A 40 0.84 1.96 0.92
CA ASP A 40 1.27 2.97 -0.04
C ASP A 40 2.03 4.07 0.71
N ILE A 41 3.23 4.41 0.26
CA ILE A 41 4.06 5.46 0.85
C ILE A 41 4.42 6.48 -0.24
N SER A 42 4.23 7.77 0.04
CA SER A 42 4.60 8.84 -0.88
C SER A 42 5.71 9.69 -0.27
N ARG A 43 6.78 9.96 -1.04
CA ARG A 43 7.90 10.81 -0.63
C ARG A 43 8.32 11.74 -1.75
N ASN A 44 8.63 12.97 -1.37
CA ASN A 44 9.21 13.96 -2.27
C ASN A 44 10.58 14.38 -1.75
N LEU A 45 11.53 14.62 -2.64
CA LEU A 45 12.85 15.09 -2.28
C LEU A 45 12.83 16.59 -1.92
N GLN A 46 13.60 16.96 -0.90
CA GLN A 46 13.70 18.34 -0.41
C GLN A 46 14.31 19.29 -1.45
N VAL A 47 15.29 18.81 -2.22
CA VAL A 47 16.08 19.60 -3.17
C VAL A 47 15.36 19.92 -4.48
N ALA A 48 14.16 19.38 -4.68
CA ALA A 48 13.43 19.46 -5.94
C ALA A 48 12.00 19.99 -5.73
N THR A 49 11.43 20.63 -6.75
CA THR A 49 9.98 20.88 -6.84
C THR A 49 9.27 19.55 -7.12
N LEU A 50 7.93 19.53 -7.13
CA LEU A 50 7.22 18.29 -7.50
C LEU A 50 7.56 17.87 -8.95
N PRO A 51 7.58 16.57 -9.27
CA PRO A 51 8.02 16.04 -10.57
C PRO A 51 7.44 16.72 -11.80
N GLN A 52 6.20 17.20 -11.72
CA GLN A 52 5.53 17.90 -12.83
C GLN A 52 6.27 19.18 -13.27
N ASN A 53 7.00 19.83 -12.36
CA ASN A 53 7.68 21.10 -12.59
C ASN A 53 9.20 20.94 -12.82
N LEU A 54 9.69 19.70 -12.91
CA LEU A 54 11.11 19.44 -13.10
C LEU A 54 11.54 19.46 -14.56
N LYS A 55 12.75 19.96 -14.79
CA LYS A 55 13.45 19.82 -16.07
C LYS A 55 13.87 18.37 -16.26
N LEU A 56 14.05 17.97 -17.52
CA LEU A 56 14.48 16.61 -17.87
C LEU A 56 15.72 16.14 -17.08
N SER A 57 16.75 16.99 -16.97
CA SER A 57 17.97 16.64 -16.24
C SER A 57 17.79 16.49 -14.72
N GLU A 58 16.75 17.08 -14.13
CA GLU A 58 16.41 16.92 -12.70
C GLU A 58 15.62 15.63 -12.47
N LEU A 59 14.78 15.26 -13.44
CA LEU A 59 14.05 14.00 -13.46
C LEU A 59 15.01 12.82 -13.55
N GLU A 60 15.93 12.86 -14.51
CA GLU A 60 16.98 11.83 -14.68
C GLU A 60 17.83 11.67 -13.42
N LYS A 61 18.22 12.77 -12.77
CA LYS A 61 18.97 12.71 -11.50
C LYS A 61 18.16 12.03 -10.40
N THR A 62 16.88 12.36 -10.28
CA THR A 62 16.01 11.77 -9.26
C THR A 62 15.75 10.30 -9.54
N GLU A 63 15.49 9.95 -10.80
CA GLU A 63 15.33 8.58 -11.27
C GLU A 63 16.56 7.72 -10.93
N VAL A 64 17.75 8.15 -11.35
CA VAL A 64 19.00 7.45 -11.07
C VAL A 64 19.25 7.32 -9.58
N ALA A 65 19.05 8.40 -8.80
CA ALA A 65 19.33 8.39 -7.37
C ALA A 65 18.42 7.41 -6.62
N VAL A 66 17.11 7.47 -6.86
CA VAL A 66 16.13 6.61 -6.19
C VAL A 66 16.35 5.15 -6.59
N THR A 67 16.46 4.86 -7.89
CA THR A 67 16.70 3.49 -8.39
C THR A 67 18.00 2.90 -7.86
N ALA A 68 19.07 3.69 -7.73
CA ALA A 68 20.33 3.23 -7.17
C ALA A 68 20.17 2.78 -5.71
N TYR A 69 19.46 3.53 -4.86
CA TYR A 69 19.28 3.15 -3.46
C TYR A 69 18.33 1.95 -3.29
N LEU A 70 17.30 1.83 -4.14
CA LEU A 70 16.45 0.63 -4.20
C LEU A 70 17.27 -0.61 -4.56
N THR A 71 18.14 -0.50 -5.57
CA THR A 71 19.03 -1.60 -5.98
C THR A 71 20.02 -1.98 -4.87
N VAL A 72 20.59 -0.98 -4.19
CA VAL A 72 21.52 -1.21 -3.07
C VAL A 72 20.84 -1.89 -1.88
N PHE A 73 19.57 -1.56 -1.60
CA PHE A 73 18.78 -2.22 -0.58
C PHE A 73 18.72 -3.73 -0.82
N TYR A 74 18.29 -4.16 -2.01
CA TYR A 74 18.16 -5.58 -2.32
C TYR A 74 19.49 -6.32 -2.44
N LYS A 75 20.55 -5.66 -2.92
CA LYS A 75 21.91 -6.24 -2.93
C LYS A 75 22.46 -6.52 -1.53
N LYS A 76 22.06 -5.72 -0.54
CA LYS A 76 22.52 -5.88 0.86
C LYS A 76 21.63 -6.84 1.65
N ASN A 77 20.34 -6.89 1.34
CA ASN A 77 19.36 -7.72 2.02
C ASN A 77 19.12 -9.02 1.24
N LYS A 78 20.06 -9.96 1.34
CA LYS A 78 20.01 -11.21 0.58
C LYS A 78 18.77 -12.07 0.84
N GLU A 79 18.19 -11.96 2.04
CA GLU A 79 16.92 -12.62 2.40
C GLU A 79 15.72 -12.11 1.58
N SER A 80 15.84 -10.94 0.96
CA SER A 80 14.84 -10.30 0.09
C SER A 80 15.16 -10.45 -1.40
N SER A 81 16.13 -11.30 -1.75
CA SER A 81 16.58 -11.59 -3.12
C SER A 81 16.60 -13.10 -3.38
N PHE A 82 16.59 -13.51 -4.64
CA PHE A 82 16.79 -14.92 -5.02
C PHE A 82 17.76 -15.04 -6.20
N ILE A 83 18.23 -16.26 -6.45
CA ILE A 83 19.08 -16.57 -7.61
C ILE A 83 18.21 -17.23 -8.67
N ASP A 84 18.23 -16.68 -9.88
CA ASP A 84 17.63 -17.28 -11.08
C ASP A 84 18.71 -17.63 -12.12
N GLU A 85 18.29 -18.04 -13.31
CA GLU A 85 19.19 -18.43 -14.41
C GLU A 85 20.13 -17.30 -14.86
N SER A 86 19.79 -16.04 -14.55
CA SER A 86 20.58 -14.84 -14.87
C SER A 86 21.48 -14.38 -13.72
N GLY A 87 21.43 -15.04 -12.56
CA GLY A 87 22.24 -14.74 -11.38
C GLY A 87 21.42 -14.20 -10.21
N GLU A 88 22.03 -13.34 -9.38
CA GLU A 88 21.38 -12.74 -8.21
C GLU A 88 20.36 -11.68 -8.64
N ASN A 89 19.07 -11.97 -8.42
CA ASN A 89 17.97 -11.09 -8.75
C ASN A 89 17.76 -10.08 -7.61
N CYS A 90 18.05 -8.81 -7.89
CA CYS A 90 17.92 -7.69 -6.96
C CYS A 90 16.77 -6.75 -7.35
N GLY A 91 15.82 -7.23 -8.16
CA GLY A 91 14.73 -6.45 -8.73
C GLY A 91 15.11 -5.82 -10.07
N ALA A 92 14.12 -5.26 -10.73
CA ALA A 92 14.25 -4.70 -12.07
C ALA A 92 13.64 -3.30 -12.13
N TYR A 93 14.33 -2.39 -12.82
CA TYR A 93 13.79 -1.09 -13.19
C TYR A 93 13.24 -1.15 -14.61
N TYR A 94 12.04 -0.62 -14.80
CA TYR A 94 11.44 -0.36 -16.09
C TYR A 94 11.20 1.13 -16.22
N SER A 95 11.68 1.72 -17.31
CA SER A 95 11.21 3.05 -17.69
C SER A 95 9.70 3.01 -17.92
N LEU A 96 9.06 4.17 -17.83
CA LEU A 96 7.61 4.27 -17.98
C LEU A 96 7.13 3.76 -19.35
N SER A 97 7.88 4.01 -20.43
CA SER A 97 7.57 3.47 -21.75
C SER A 97 7.64 1.94 -21.76
N GLU A 98 8.71 1.37 -21.22
CA GLU A 98 8.91 -0.08 -21.19
C GLU A 98 7.82 -0.80 -20.40
N VAL A 99 7.44 -0.29 -19.22
CA VAL A 99 6.41 -0.95 -18.41
C VAL A 99 5.04 -0.84 -19.07
N VAL A 100 4.70 0.29 -19.68
CA VAL A 100 3.40 0.47 -20.37
C VAL A 100 3.30 -0.41 -21.62
N ASP A 101 4.39 -0.57 -22.36
CA ASP A 101 4.45 -1.44 -23.54
C ASP A 101 4.46 -2.94 -23.15
N ASN A 102 4.97 -3.27 -21.95
CA ASN A 102 4.90 -4.61 -21.38
C ASN A 102 3.50 -4.89 -20.80
N LYS A 103 2.58 -5.32 -21.68
CA LYS A 103 1.18 -5.57 -21.35
C LYS A 103 0.94 -6.55 -20.21
N GLU A 104 1.82 -7.54 -20.03
CA GLU A 104 1.70 -8.55 -18.97
C GLU A 104 1.96 -7.89 -17.61
N VAL A 105 3.15 -7.32 -17.42
CA VAL A 105 3.54 -6.64 -16.18
C VAL A 105 2.57 -5.50 -15.86
N PHE A 106 2.22 -4.66 -16.84
CA PHE A 106 1.31 -3.55 -16.60
C PHE A 106 -0.10 -4.00 -16.20
N SER A 107 -0.60 -5.09 -16.81
CA SER A 107 -1.90 -5.66 -16.46
C SER A 107 -1.91 -6.20 -15.04
N ASP A 108 -0.85 -6.90 -14.63
CA ASP A 108 -0.72 -7.46 -13.28
C ASP A 108 -0.68 -6.34 -12.23
N LEU A 109 0.15 -5.32 -12.45
CA LEU A 109 0.20 -4.14 -11.59
C LEU A 109 -1.17 -3.44 -11.52
N LYS A 110 -1.89 -3.33 -12.64
CA LYS A 110 -3.22 -2.73 -12.67
C LYS A 110 -4.26 -3.56 -11.90
N GLN A 111 -4.22 -4.88 -12.03
CA GLN A 111 -5.15 -5.78 -11.34
C GLN A 111 -5.02 -5.66 -9.82
N GLU A 112 -3.78 -5.62 -9.33
CA GLU A 112 -3.47 -5.49 -7.90
C GLU A 112 -3.54 -4.03 -7.40
N GLU A 113 -3.89 -3.08 -8.28
CA GLU A 113 -3.93 -1.63 -8.01
C GLU A 113 -2.57 -1.12 -7.46
N LEU A 114 -1.48 -1.51 -8.11
CA LEU A 114 -0.11 -1.10 -7.85
C LEU A 114 0.39 -0.11 -8.91
N ILE A 115 -0.52 0.64 -9.55
CA ILE A 115 -0.21 1.70 -10.50
C ILE A 115 -0.29 3.04 -9.77
N ALA A 116 0.76 3.84 -9.83
CA ALA A 116 0.73 5.20 -9.28
C ALA A 116 -0.30 6.08 -10.01
N GLU A 117 -0.98 6.94 -9.27
CA GLU A 117 -1.92 7.90 -9.84
C GLU A 117 -1.20 8.86 -10.79
N GLY A 118 -1.78 9.10 -11.97
CA GLY A 118 -1.19 9.95 -13.01
C GLY A 118 -0.39 9.19 -14.08
N VAL A 119 -0.16 7.88 -13.95
CA VAL A 119 0.51 7.07 -15.00
C VAL A 119 -0.23 7.12 -16.35
N ASN A 120 -1.56 7.28 -16.35
CA ASN A 120 -2.35 7.37 -17.58
C ASN A 120 -2.66 8.82 -18.01
N ASP A 121 -2.19 9.81 -17.24
CA ASP A 121 -2.51 11.22 -17.44
C ASP A 121 -1.21 12.00 -17.68
N PRO A 122 -0.72 12.09 -18.94
CA PRO A 122 0.50 12.80 -19.25
C PRO A 122 0.30 14.32 -19.05
N LEU A 123 0.65 14.81 -17.87
CA LEU A 123 0.42 16.20 -17.45
C LEU A 123 1.64 17.13 -17.63
N ALA A 124 2.73 16.65 -18.25
CA ALA A 124 3.98 17.38 -18.39
C ALA A 124 4.61 17.21 -19.79
N GLU A 125 5.31 18.25 -20.26
CA GLU A 125 5.98 18.28 -21.57
C GLU A 125 7.05 17.20 -21.74
N ASN A 126 7.74 16.85 -20.66
CA ASN A 126 8.83 15.86 -20.66
C ASN A 126 8.33 14.41 -20.49
N TRP A 127 7.04 14.14 -20.65
CA TRP A 127 6.50 12.78 -20.53
C TRP A 127 6.91 11.91 -21.72
N PRO A 128 7.38 10.65 -21.55
CA PRO A 128 7.49 9.86 -20.32
C PRO A 128 8.91 9.84 -19.69
N TYR A 129 9.82 10.72 -20.12
CA TYR A 129 11.26 10.63 -19.79
C TYR A 129 11.58 10.85 -18.31
N GLY A 130 12.53 10.09 -17.75
CA GLY A 130 12.92 10.19 -16.34
C GLY A 130 11.88 9.65 -15.36
N ARG A 131 10.95 8.81 -15.84
CA ARG A 131 9.88 8.16 -15.07
C ARG A 131 9.96 6.67 -15.27
N GLY A 132 9.51 5.93 -14.26
CA GLY A 132 9.40 4.49 -14.36
C GLY A 132 9.00 3.85 -13.05
N VAL A 133 9.20 2.55 -12.98
CA VAL A 133 8.90 1.74 -11.81
C VAL A 133 10.02 0.75 -11.57
N PHE A 134 10.45 0.67 -10.32
CA PHE A 134 11.27 -0.43 -9.83
C PHE A 134 10.35 -1.50 -9.24
N ILE A 135 10.57 -2.76 -9.59
CA ILE A 135 9.84 -3.92 -9.08
C ILE A 135 10.85 -4.79 -8.33
N SER A 136 10.53 -5.14 -7.08
CA SER A 136 11.36 -6.03 -6.26
C SER A 136 11.46 -7.43 -6.86
N PRO A 137 12.46 -8.24 -6.44
CA PRO A 137 12.59 -9.62 -6.91
C PRO A 137 11.27 -10.41 -6.82
N TYR A 138 10.59 -10.33 -5.68
CA TYR A 138 9.36 -11.07 -5.41
C TYR A 138 8.08 -10.34 -5.87
N GLY A 139 8.20 -9.15 -6.47
CA GLY A 139 7.05 -8.33 -6.88
C GLY A 139 6.20 -7.80 -5.73
N ASP A 140 6.64 -7.97 -4.49
CA ASP A 140 5.98 -7.53 -3.26
C ASP A 140 6.19 -6.04 -2.97
N ILE A 141 7.16 -5.41 -3.62
CA ILE A 141 7.38 -3.97 -3.57
C ILE A 141 7.47 -3.40 -4.99
N THR A 142 6.70 -2.35 -5.24
CA THR A 142 6.80 -1.54 -6.46
C THR A 142 7.04 -0.09 -6.07
N ALA A 143 8.05 0.53 -6.68
CA ALA A 143 8.44 1.91 -6.41
C ALA A 143 8.36 2.72 -7.70
N TRP A 144 7.29 3.49 -7.84
CA TRP A 144 7.09 4.41 -8.94
C TRP A 144 7.85 5.70 -8.72
N ILE A 145 8.53 6.15 -9.77
CA ILE A 145 9.45 7.27 -9.70
C ILE A 145 8.97 8.38 -10.63
N ASN A 146 8.94 9.60 -10.11
CA ASN A 146 8.65 10.84 -10.84
C ASN A 146 7.28 10.90 -11.56
N ILE A 147 6.27 10.15 -11.09
CA ILE A 147 4.91 10.21 -11.65
C ILE A 147 4.22 11.51 -11.19
N ARG A 148 3.63 11.52 -9.98
CA ARG A 148 3.10 12.74 -9.34
C ARG A 148 3.94 13.18 -8.15
N ASP A 149 4.49 12.20 -7.43
CA ASP A 149 5.50 12.37 -6.38
C ASP A 149 6.82 11.77 -6.86
N HIS A 150 7.95 12.19 -6.28
CA HIS A 150 9.26 11.65 -6.66
C HIS A 150 9.34 10.14 -6.39
N LEU A 151 8.72 9.68 -5.31
CA LEU A 151 8.59 8.26 -4.98
C LEU A 151 7.16 7.96 -4.52
N LYS A 152 6.55 6.96 -5.15
CA LYS A 152 5.34 6.30 -4.69
C LYS A 152 5.63 4.80 -4.57
N LEU A 153 5.80 4.34 -3.34
CA LEU A 153 6.08 2.96 -3.00
C LEU A 153 4.78 2.24 -2.63
N PHE A 154 4.61 1.02 -3.13
CA PHE A 154 3.58 0.08 -2.70
C PHE A 154 4.26 -1.18 -2.19
N ALA A 155 3.98 -1.57 -0.95
CA ALA A 155 4.36 -2.87 -0.40
C ALA A 155 3.10 -3.71 -0.21
N ILE A 156 3.01 -4.87 -0.85
CA ILE A 156 1.83 -5.74 -0.87
C ILE A 156 2.15 -7.12 -0.28
N THR A 157 1.21 -7.68 0.46
CA THR A 157 1.30 -9.09 0.91
C THR A 157 1.18 -10.06 -0.26
N SER A 158 1.95 -11.14 -0.25
CA SER A 158 1.77 -12.22 -1.23
C SER A 158 0.41 -12.93 -1.07
N PRO A 159 -0.11 -13.60 -2.11
CA PRO A 159 -1.38 -14.35 -2.01
C PRO A 159 -1.38 -15.41 -0.90
N GLU A 160 -0.25 -16.10 -0.70
CA GLU A 160 -0.07 -17.17 0.30
C GLU A 160 -0.04 -16.61 1.73
N LYS A 161 0.39 -15.35 1.87
CA LYS A 161 0.51 -14.64 3.14
C LYS A 161 -0.39 -13.40 3.19
N SER A 162 -1.54 -13.43 2.53
CA SER A 162 -2.46 -12.29 2.40
C SER A 162 -2.86 -11.65 3.74
N GLY A 163 -2.86 -12.43 4.82
CA GLY A 163 -3.12 -11.97 6.18
C GLY A 163 -1.95 -11.30 6.91
N ALA A 164 -0.70 -11.44 6.44
CA ALA A 164 0.53 -11.02 7.12
C ALA A 164 0.80 -9.51 6.97
N VAL A 165 -0.13 -8.69 7.46
CA VAL A 165 -0.13 -7.23 7.29
C VAL A 165 1.09 -6.54 7.91
N GLY A 166 1.66 -7.09 8.99
CA GLY A 166 2.83 -6.52 9.63
C GLY A 166 4.10 -6.72 8.81
N GLU A 167 4.24 -7.83 8.10
CA GLU A 167 5.36 -8.09 7.18
C GLU A 167 5.40 -7.01 6.08
N ALA A 168 4.26 -6.73 5.44
CA ALA A 168 4.16 -5.69 4.42
C ALA A 168 4.49 -4.28 4.97
N TYR A 169 3.99 -3.94 6.16
CA TYR A 169 4.29 -2.66 6.81
C TYR A 169 5.78 -2.51 7.13
N TYR A 170 6.37 -3.53 7.76
CA TYR A 170 7.76 -3.51 8.17
C TYR A 170 8.70 -3.40 6.96
N SER A 171 8.48 -4.22 5.91
CA SER A 171 9.28 -4.16 4.68
C SER A 171 9.20 -2.80 3.98
N ALA A 172 8.02 -2.16 3.96
CA ALA A 172 7.85 -0.83 3.38
C ALA A 172 8.73 0.22 4.08
N PHE A 173 8.81 0.17 5.41
CA PHE A 173 9.57 1.13 6.21
C PHE A 173 11.06 0.82 6.31
N GLU A 174 11.49 -0.44 6.21
CA GLU A 174 12.91 -0.76 6.06
C GLU A 174 13.49 -0.10 4.80
N MET A 175 12.75 -0.17 3.68
CA MET A 175 13.16 0.46 2.43
C MET A 175 13.04 1.99 2.50
N THR A 176 11.93 2.51 3.01
CA THR A 176 11.70 3.95 3.09
C THR A 176 12.73 4.64 3.99
N ALA A 177 13.07 4.03 5.13
CA ALA A 177 14.08 4.58 6.04
C ALA A 177 15.46 4.70 5.38
N LEU A 178 15.87 3.71 4.57
CA LEU A 178 17.12 3.81 3.80
C LEU A 178 17.09 4.99 2.81
N ILE A 179 15.96 5.16 2.12
CA ILE A 179 15.80 6.27 1.16
C ILE A 179 15.88 7.61 1.89
N GLU A 180 15.17 7.77 3.01
CA GLU A 180 15.17 9.03 3.78
C GLU A 180 16.53 9.34 4.41
N GLU A 181 17.30 8.33 4.82
CA GLU A 181 18.66 8.50 5.33
C GLU A 181 19.60 9.06 4.25
N LYS A 182 19.43 8.61 2.99
CA LYS A 182 20.33 8.95 1.89
C LYS A 182 19.86 10.13 1.04
N LEU A 183 18.55 10.38 1.01
CA LEU A 183 17.91 11.42 0.24
C LEU A 183 16.99 12.22 1.16
N ALA A 184 17.37 13.48 1.43
CA ALA A 184 16.55 14.37 2.24
C ALA A 184 15.16 14.54 1.62
N VAL A 185 14.13 14.26 2.41
CA VAL A 185 12.72 14.31 2.00
C VAL A 185 12.04 15.59 2.45
N LYS A 186 11.05 16.03 1.68
CA LYS A 186 10.30 17.25 1.87
C LYS A 186 9.28 17.06 2.98
N ARG A 187 9.56 17.69 4.12
CA ARG A 187 8.72 17.65 5.33
C ARG A 187 8.57 19.03 5.93
N ASP A 188 7.34 19.44 6.16
CA ASP A 188 6.99 20.63 6.92
C ASP A 188 6.83 20.30 8.41
N ALA A 189 7.13 21.26 9.29
CA ALA A 189 7.06 21.06 10.73
C ALA A 189 5.61 20.85 11.23
N LYS A 190 4.63 21.55 10.62
CA LYS A 190 3.22 21.47 10.99
C LYS A 190 2.46 20.44 10.14
N LEU A 191 2.77 20.35 8.85
CA LEU A 191 2.01 19.53 7.90
C LEU A 191 2.62 18.15 7.67
N GLY A 192 3.86 17.88 8.09
CA GLY A 192 4.49 16.58 7.85
C GLY A 192 5.03 16.44 6.43
N TYR A 193 5.07 15.19 5.95
CA TYR A 193 5.52 14.88 4.59
C TYR A 193 4.59 15.54 3.57
N LEU A 194 5.19 16.30 2.65
CA LEU A 194 4.44 17.01 1.62
C LEU A 194 4.32 16.17 0.36
N THR A 195 3.08 15.98 -0.09
CA THR A 195 2.72 15.15 -1.25
C THR A 195 1.94 15.95 -2.28
N SER A 196 1.91 15.46 -3.51
CA SER A 196 1.12 16.00 -4.61
C SER A 196 -0.40 15.82 -4.42
N ASP A 197 -0.82 14.84 -3.62
CA ASP A 197 -2.20 14.64 -3.15
C ASP A 197 -2.35 15.30 -1.76
N PRO A 198 -3.13 16.38 -1.61
CA PRO A 198 -3.34 17.04 -0.32
C PRO A 198 -3.96 16.12 0.75
N ALA A 199 -4.71 15.08 0.35
CA ALA A 199 -5.30 14.13 1.30
C ALA A 199 -4.26 13.19 1.94
N LEU A 200 -3.04 13.14 1.41
CA LEU A 200 -1.93 12.34 1.95
C LEU A 200 -0.94 13.17 2.78
N VAL A 201 -1.06 14.49 2.84
CA VAL A 201 -0.19 15.32 3.67
C VAL A 201 -0.27 14.89 5.14
N GLY A 202 0.88 14.80 5.81
CA GLY A 202 1.00 14.26 7.17
C GLY A 202 2.05 13.13 7.22
N ASN A 203 1.60 11.91 7.47
CA ASN A 203 2.43 10.71 7.41
C ASN A 203 2.68 10.20 5.96
N ALA A 204 1.92 10.71 4.98
CA ALA A 204 1.99 10.32 3.57
C ALA A 204 1.80 8.82 3.31
N LEU A 205 0.97 8.19 4.13
CA LEU A 205 0.60 6.78 4.01
C LEU A 205 -0.84 6.60 3.54
N ARG A 206 -1.08 5.51 2.81
CA ARG A 206 -2.42 4.96 2.63
C ARG A 206 -2.35 3.45 2.79
N PHE A 207 -3.18 2.92 3.68
CA PHE A 207 -3.35 1.48 3.80
C PHE A 207 -4.54 1.04 2.97
N LYS A 208 -4.41 -0.08 2.26
CA LYS A 208 -5.44 -0.66 1.42
C LYS A 208 -5.58 -2.14 1.75
N ALA A 209 -6.80 -2.63 1.90
CA ALA A 209 -7.07 -4.05 2.04
C ALA A 209 -8.12 -4.49 1.00
N LEU A 210 -7.87 -5.58 0.29
CA LEU A 210 -8.87 -6.27 -0.51
C LEU A 210 -9.54 -7.35 0.36
N LEU A 211 -10.81 -7.15 0.69
CA LEU A 211 -11.60 -8.09 1.49
C LEU A 211 -12.62 -8.84 0.63
N ASN A 212 -12.76 -10.13 0.87
CA ASN A 212 -13.86 -10.96 0.39
C ASN A 212 -14.91 -11.09 1.50
N LEU A 213 -16.05 -10.43 1.31
CA LEU A 213 -17.12 -10.27 2.31
C LEU A 213 -18.46 -10.84 1.80
N PRO A 214 -18.55 -12.15 1.46
CA PRO A 214 -19.75 -12.72 0.85
C PRO A 214 -21.01 -12.67 1.71
N ASN A 215 -20.89 -12.57 3.04
CA ASN A 215 -22.05 -12.49 3.93
C ASN A 215 -22.39 -11.06 4.32
N LEU A 216 -21.41 -10.26 4.72
CA LEU A 216 -21.62 -8.87 5.11
C LEU A 216 -22.09 -8.01 3.93
N SER A 217 -21.69 -8.35 2.71
CA SER A 217 -22.14 -7.65 1.49
C SER A 217 -23.61 -7.89 1.12
N ARG A 218 -24.29 -8.87 1.73
CA ARG A 218 -25.74 -9.08 1.57
C ARG A 218 -26.53 -7.92 2.16
N ASP A 219 -25.99 -7.27 3.20
CA ASP A 219 -26.52 -6.04 3.78
C ASP A 219 -25.52 -4.89 3.54
N ARG A 220 -25.61 -4.29 2.35
CA ARG A 220 -24.70 -3.19 1.95
C ARG A 220 -24.85 -1.95 2.83
N LEU A 221 -26.01 -1.72 3.44
CA LEU A 221 -26.22 -0.58 4.34
C LEU A 221 -25.45 -0.79 5.64
N ARG A 222 -25.54 -2.00 6.21
CA ARG A 222 -24.75 -2.39 7.39
C ARG A 222 -23.25 -2.32 7.11
N LEU A 223 -22.79 -2.85 5.97
CA LEU A 223 -21.38 -2.79 5.58
C LEU A 223 -20.89 -1.33 5.49
N ARG A 224 -21.62 -0.46 4.80
CA ARG A 224 -21.26 0.96 4.68
C ARG A 224 -21.24 1.67 6.04
N LYS A 225 -22.25 1.41 6.88
CA LYS A 225 -22.33 1.99 8.22
C LYS A 225 -21.10 1.59 9.07
N LEU A 226 -20.75 0.30 9.05
CA LEU A 226 -19.56 -0.20 9.76
C LEU A 226 -18.28 0.48 9.29
N CYS A 227 -18.09 0.64 7.97
CA CYS A 227 -16.92 1.35 7.43
C CYS A 227 -16.88 2.82 7.87
N ILE A 228 -18.01 3.53 7.84
CA ILE A 228 -18.08 4.95 8.24
C ILE A 228 -17.73 5.11 9.73
N GLU A 229 -18.27 4.24 10.60
CA GLU A 229 -17.98 4.23 12.04
C GLU A 229 -16.48 4.00 12.30
N GLN A 230 -15.84 3.19 11.47
CA GLN A 230 -14.39 2.91 11.51
C GLN A 230 -13.54 3.92 10.70
N ARG A 231 -14.15 4.97 10.14
CA ARG A 231 -13.49 5.97 9.28
C ARG A 231 -12.75 5.36 8.07
N LEU A 232 -13.30 4.29 7.52
CA LEU A 232 -12.76 3.60 6.36
C LEU A 232 -13.49 4.05 5.09
N LEU A 233 -12.73 4.25 4.01
CA LEU A 233 -13.31 4.43 2.69
C LEU A 233 -13.53 3.05 2.05
N LEU A 234 -14.76 2.78 1.61
CA LEU A 234 -15.15 1.53 0.96
C LEU A 234 -15.34 1.73 -0.53
N LYS A 235 -14.64 0.93 -1.37
CA LYS A 235 -14.85 0.87 -2.82
C LYS A 235 -15.17 -0.57 -3.25
N PRO A 236 -16.14 -0.79 -4.15
CA PRO A 236 -16.35 -2.13 -4.72
C PRO A 236 -15.15 -2.53 -5.60
N SER A 237 -14.87 -3.84 -5.66
CA SER A 237 -13.94 -4.43 -6.63
C SER A 237 -14.70 -4.99 -7.85
N HIS A 238 -13.99 -5.59 -8.80
CA HIS A 238 -14.57 -6.25 -9.97
C HIS A 238 -15.45 -7.46 -9.58
N LYS A 239 -15.12 -8.15 -8.47
CA LYS A 239 -15.92 -9.26 -7.95
C LYS A 239 -16.97 -8.73 -6.98
N SER A 240 -18.22 -9.21 -7.11
CA SER A 240 -19.38 -8.69 -6.37
C SER A 240 -19.31 -8.84 -4.85
N SER A 241 -18.57 -9.84 -4.36
CA SER A 241 -18.33 -10.08 -2.93
C SER A 241 -17.04 -9.42 -2.42
N GLN A 242 -16.27 -8.75 -3.28
CA GLN A 242 -15.00 -8.16 -2.91
C GLN A 242 -15.05 -6.64 -2.83
N PHE A 243 -14.40 -6.12 -1.81
CA PHE A 243 -14.36 -4.70 -1.52
C PHE A 243 -12.94 -4.28 -1.16
N ARG A 244 -12.55 -3.11 -1.64
CA ARG A 244 -11.34 -2.43 -1.22
C ARG A 244 -11.68 -1.45 -0.12
N VAL A 245 -10.92 -1.54 0.96
CA VAL A 245 -11.08 -0.71 2.14
C VAL A 245 -9.80 0.10 2.29
N PHE A 246 -9.91 1.40 2.55
CA PHE A 246 -8.77 2.31 2.62
C PHE A 246 -8.77 3.09 3.94
N SER A 247 -7.58 3.34 4.48
CA SER A 247 -7.39 4.35 5.52
C SER A 247 -7.66 5.76 4.96
N THR A 248 -8.05 6.68 5.83
CA THR A 248 -8.45 8.05 5.44
C THR A 248 -7.70 9.16 6.18
N ILE A 249 -7.02 8.85 7.29
CA ILE A 249 -6.35 9.84 8.14
C ILE A 249 -4.84 9.76 7.91
N CYS A 250 -4.24 10.89 7.53
CA CYS A 250 -2.80 11.01 7.32
C CYS A 250 -2.16 12.09 8.21
N LEU A 251 -2.90 13.17 8.52
CA LEU A 251 -2.42 14.32 9.28
C LEU A 251 -2.77 14.21 10.78
N GLY A 252 -1.86 14.66 11.64
CA GLY A 252 -2.03 14.69 13.10
C GLY A 252 -1.85 13.34 13.78
N ILE A 253 -1.21 12.38 13.10
CA ILE A 253 -1.03 11.01 13.58
C ILE A 253 0.29 10.44 13.04
N THR A 254 1.01 9.68 13.87
CA THR A 254 2.25 9.03 13.40
C THR A 254 1.94 7.88 12.43
N GLU A 255 2.96 7.40 11.74
CA GLU A 255 2.88 6.24 10.85
C GLU A 255 2.42 4.99 11.61
N ILE A 256 3.04 4.69 12.76
CA ILE A 256 2.71 3.52 13.58
C ILE A 256 1.31 3.61 14.19
N GLU A 257 0.89 4.78 14.67
CA GLU A 257 -0.46 4.98 15.20
C GLU A 257 -1.51 4.81 14.10
N SER A 258 -1.23 5.34 12.90
CA SER A 258 -2.12 5.18 11.76
C SER A 258 -2.25 3.71 11.32
N PHE A 259 -1.15 2.96 11.35
CA PHE A 259 -1.16 1.53 11.07
C PHE A 259 -1.97 0.75 12.11
N LYS A 260 -1.70 0.97 13.40
CA LYS A 260 -2.43 0.30 14.50
C LYS A 260 -3.93 0.57 14.42
N LYS A 261 -4.35 1.82 14.23
CA LYS A 261 -5.77 2.17 14.06
C LYS A 261 -6.40 1.47 12.84
N TYR A 262 -5.70 1.45 11.71
CA TYR A 262 -6.22 0.78 10.52
C TYR A 262 -6.35 -0.73 10.73
N VAL A 263 -5.37 -1.37 11.38
CA VAL A 263 -5.40 -2.79 11.75
C VAL A 263 -6.57 -3.10 12.68
N GLU A 264 -6.82 -2.28 13.70
CA GLU A 264 -7.96 -2.42 14.61
C GLU A 264 -9.29 -2.36 13.83
N SER A 265 -9.46 -1.33 13.01
CA SER A 265 -10.64 -1.15 12.17
C SER A 265 -10.84 -2.30 11.18
N LEU A 266 -9.75 -2.81 10.58
CA LEU A 266 -9.80 -3.93 9.65
C LEU A 266 -10.18 -5.25 10.35
N THR A 267 -9.66 -5.46 11.56
CA THR A 267 -9.99 -6.62 12.41
C THR A 267 -11.48 -6.68 12.69
N ILE A 268 -12.12 -5.55 13.00
CA ILE A 268 -13.57 -5.46 13.24
C ILE A 268 -14.36 -5.93 12.01
N LEU A 269 -13.96 -5.53 10.79
CA LEU A 269 -14.62 -5.99 9.56
C LEU A 269 -14.42 -7.50 9.34
N ILE A 270 -13.20 -8.00 9.54
CA ILE A 270 -12.86 -9.41 9.38
C ILE A 270 -13.67 -10.27 10.37
N GLU A 271 -13.76 -9.86 11.62
CA GLU A 271 -14.52 -10.56 12.66
C GLU A 271 -16.02 -10.52 12.39
N ALA A 272 -16.56 -9.40 11.91
CA ALA A 272 -17.95 -9.29 11.52
C ALA A 272 -18.32 -10.31 10.42
N GLU A 273 -17.48 -10.43 9.38
CA GLU A 273 -17.67 -11.43 8.33
C GLU A 273 -17.53 -12.87 8.88
N ARG A 274 -16.50 -13.12 9.69
CA ARG A 274 -16.23 -14.44 10.29
C ARG A 274 -17.39 -14.91 11.18
N ASN A 275 -18.03 -14.01 11.90
CA ASN A 275 -19.20 -14.32 12.73
C ASN A 275 -20.42 -14.69 11.88
N LEU A 276 -20.64 -14.01 10.74
CA LEU A 276 -21.72 -14.36 9.80
C LEU A 276 -21.46 -15.71 9.10
N MET A 277 -20.20 -16.03 8.80
CA MET A 277 -19.82 -17.35 8.26
C MET A 277 -20.16 -18.48 9.25
N LYS A 278 -19.80 -18.34 10.54
CA LYS A 278 -20.12 -19.33 11.57
C LYS A 278 -21.63 -19.53 11.73
N GLY A 279 -22.41 -18.44 11.74
CA GLY A 279 -23.87 -18.49 11.79
C GLY A 279 -24.45 -19.30 10.61
N THR A 280 -23.94 -19.07 9.40
CA THR A 280 -24.37 -19.81 8.20
C THR A 280 -24.06 -21.31 8.30
N ILE A 281 -22.86 -21.67 8.76
CA ILE A 281 -22.44 -23.08 8.92
C ILE A 281 -23.33 -23.80 9.94
N SER A 282 -23.67 -23.14 11.06
CA SER A 282 -24.52 -23.73 12.10
C SER A 282 -25.94 -24.06 11.64
N GLN A 283 -26.42 -23.44 10.55
CA GLN A 283 -27.74 -23.70 9.98
C GLN A 283 -27.76 -24.88 8.98
N ILE A 284 -26.60 -25.32 8.48
CA ILE A 284 -26.49 -26.39 7.47
C ILE A 284 -27.14 -27.71 7.94
N PRO A 285 -26.91 -28.22 9.17
CA PRO A 285 -27.53 -29.46 9.62
C PRO A 285 -29.07 -29.39 9.63
N ASN A 286 -29.63 -28.23 9.97
CA ASN A 286 -31.08 -28.03 9.98
C ASN A 286 -31.66 -27.96 8.56
N LEU A 287 -30.95 -27.34 7.63
CA LEU A 287 -31.33 -27.31 6.21
C LEU A 287 -31.32 -28.72 5.60
N ILE A 288 -30.29 -29.51 5.88
CA ILE A 288 -30.20 -30.91 5.42
C ILE A 288 -31.34 -31.75 5.99
N LYS A 289 -31.62 -31.65 7.30
CA LYS A 289 -32.76 -32.34 7.91
C LYS A 289 -34.08 -31.96 7.25
N THR A 290 -34.31 -30.67 7.01
CA THR A 290 -35.53 -30.18 6.36
C THR A 290 -35.67 -30.67 4.92
N PHE A 291 -34.55 -30.79 4.19
CA PHE A 291 -34.53 -31.33 2.83
C PHE A 291 -34.80 -32.84 2.80
N LEU A 292 -34.18 -33.62 3.69
CA LEU A 292 -34.35 -35.07 3.77
C LEU A 292 -35.76 -35.50 4.27
N HIS A 293 -36.49 -34.60 4.92
CA HIS A 293 -37.87 -34.83 5.37
C HIS A 293 -38.95 -34.40 4.35
N LYS A 294 -38.56 -33.87 3.18
CA LYS A 294 -39.44 -33.65 2.03
C LYS A 294 -39.31 -34.78 1.02
#